data_AF-A0A3A9ZHH8-F1
#
_entry.id   AF-A0A3A9ZHH8-F1
#
_cell.length_a   1.000
_cell.length_b   1.000
_cell.length_c   1.000
_cell.angle_alpha   90.00
_cell.angle_beta   90.00
_cell.angle_gamma   90.00
#
_symmetry.space_group_name_H-M   'P 1'
#
loop_
_entity.id
_entity.type
_entity.pdbx_description
1 polymer ?
#
loop_
_entity_poly.entity_id
_entity_poly.type
_entity_poly.pdbx_seq_one_letter_code
_entity_poly.pdbx_strand_id
1 'polypeptide(L)'
;MRNQRPTYRGAVSAYTSLLPWQVRERRFKAAGLGRRGLEPADVYAFLDRVAGDMAAVYAALAASRRETAAITLALRRRQSDQDRARDDRGPAA
;
A
#
# COMPACT_ATOMS: atom_id res chain seq x y z
N MET A 1 9.32 -10.93 30.30
CA MET A 1 8.69 -11.28 29.00
C MET A 1 8.17 -10.01 28.35
N ARG A 2 8.82 -9.52 27.28
CA ARG A 2 8.42 -8.29 26.57
C ARG A 2 7.45 -8.65 25.44
N ASN A 3 6.19 -8.25 25.58
CA ASN A 3 5.17 -8.39 24.54
C ASN A 3 5.52 -7.48 23.36
N GLN A 4 6.23 -8.04 22.38
CA GLN A 4 6.39 -7.42 21.07
C GLN A 4 5.06 -7.55 20.33
N ARG A 5 4.24 -6.50 20.41
CA ARG A 5 3.10 -6.33 19.51
C ARG A 5 3.66 -6.17 18.10
N PRO A 6 3.33 -7.04 17.13
CA PRO A 6 3.71 -6.83 15.75
C PRO A 6 3.09 -5.50 15.32
N THR A 7 3.93 -4.49 15.08
CA THR A 7 3.45 -3.25 14.49
C THR A 7 3.07 -3.58 13.06
N TYR A 8 1.77 -3.57 12.76
CA TYR A 8 1.21 -3.69 11.42
C TYR A 8 1.73 -2.62 10.42
N ARG A 9 2.61 -1.71 10.88
CA ARG A 9 3.27 -0.67 10.09
C ARG A 9 4.48 -1.17 9.30
N GLY A 10 5.04 -2.34 9.61
CA GLY A 10 6.26 -2.84 8.96
C GLY A 10 6.20 -4.27 8.42
N ALA A 11 5.12 -5.02 8.64
CA ALA A 11 5.01 -6.45 8.30
C ALA A 11 4.25 -6.72 6.99
N VAL A 12 4.34 -5.81 6.01
CA VAL A 12 4.03 -6.11 4.61
C VAL A 12 5.37 -6.39 3.94
N SER A 13 5.87 -7.59 3.70
CA SER A 13 5.55 -8.98 4.00
C SER A 13 6.88 -9.69 3.67
N ALA A 14 7.18 -10.85 4.23
CA ALA A 14 8.34 -11.65 3.78
C ALA A 14 8.25 -12.04 2.28
N TYR A 15 7.12 -11.73 1.64
CA TYR A 15 6.95 -11.69 0.19
C TYR A 15 6.90 -10.24 -0.30
N THR A 16 7.89 -9.82 -1.09
CA THR A 16 7.84 -8.58 -1.87
C THR A 16 6.50 -8.52 -2.62
N SER A 17 5.67 -7.51 -2.34
CA SER A 17 4.39 -7.34 -3.02
C SER A 17 4.64 -7.16 -4.52
N LEU A 18 3.94 -7.94 -5.35
CA LEU A 18 4.02 -7.84 -6.80
C LEU A 18 3.45 -6.50 -7.28
N LEU A 19 4.16 -5.82 -8.17
CA LEU A 19 3.68 -4.62 -8.83
C LEU A 19 2.82 -4.99 -10.06
N PRO A 20 1.83 -4.16 -10.43
CA PRO A 20 0.96 -4.44 -11.58
C PRO A 20 1.71 -4.72 -12.88
N TRP A 21 2.78 -3.97 -13.17
CA TRP A 21 3.59 -4.17 -14.37
C TRP A 21 4.33 -5.51 -14.35
N GLN A 22 4.76 -6.01 -13.18
CA GLN A 22 5.41 -7.31 -13.03
C GLN A 22 4.45 -8.47 -13.35
N VAL A 23 3.15 -8.26 -13.13
CA VAL A 23 2.11 -9.24 -13.51
C VAL A 23 1.93 -9.26 -15.03
N ARG A 24 1.89 -8.09 -15.69
CA ARG A 24 1.78 -7.98 -17.16
C ARG A 24 2.97 -8.60 -17.88
N GLU A 25 4.17 -8.41 -17.34
CA GLU A 25 5.41 -8.85 -17.97
C GLU A 25 5.76 -10.30 -17.66
N ARG A 26 5.02 -10.97 -16.77
CA ARG A 26 5.30 -12.35 -16.38
C ARG A 26 5.14 -13.28 -17.59
N ARG A 27 6.19 -14.04 -17.90
CA ARG A 27 6.18 -15.08 -18.94
C ARG A 27 6.24 -16.47 -18.32
N PHE A 28 5.48 -17.40 -18.89
CA PHE A 28 5.40 -18.80 -18.45
C PHE A 28 6.03 -19.70 -19.50
N LYS A 29 6.61 -20.82 -19.06
CA LYS A 29 7.09 -21.87 -19.96
C LYS A 29 5.87 -22.64 -20.49
N ALA A 30 5.96 -23.11 -21.74
CA ALA A 30 4.96 -24.02 -22.29
C ALA A 30 4.91 -25.33 -21.47
N ALA A 31 3.74 -25.98 -21.44
CA ALA A 31 3.60 -27.29 -20.83
C ALA A 31 4.51 -28.31 -21.54
N GLY A 32 5.17 -29.17 -20.76
CA GLY A 32 6.05 -30.22 -21.28
C GLY A 32 5.30 -31.27 -22.10
N LEU A 33 6.05 -32.07 -22.86
CA LEU A 33 5.51 -33.12 -23.73
C LEU A 33 4.54 -34.06 -22.96
N GLY A 34 3.39 -34.34 -23.55
CA GLY A 34 2.36 -35.19 -22.94
C GLY A 34 1.49 -34.51 -21.88
N ARG A 35 1.65 -33.20 -21.63
CA ARG A 35 0.78 -32.40 -20.75
C ARG A 35 0.03 -31.36 -21.57
N ARG A 36 -1.25 -31.16 -21.26
CA ARG A 36 -2.04 -30.07 -21.84
C ARG A 36 -1.89 -28.83 -20.95
N GLY A 37 -1.30 -27.77 -21.49
CA GLY A 37 -1.19 -26.47 -20.82
C GLY A 37 -2.46 -25.64 -20.96
N LEU A 38 -2.49 -24.51 -20.26
CA LEU A 38 -3.48 -23.45 -20.51
C LEU A 38 -3.22 -22.79 -21.87
N GLU A 39 -4.27 -22.26 -22.47
CA GLU A 39 -4.17 -21.48 -23.69
C GLU A 39 -3.42 -20.15 -23.37
N PRO A 40 -2.31 -19.84 -24.05
CA PRO A 40 -1.48 -18.69 -23.69
C PRO A 40 -2.20 -17.34 -23.79
N ALA A 41 -3.04 -17.12 -24.81
CA ALA A 41 -3.73 -15.85 -25.00
C ALA A 41 -4.73 -15.56 -23.85
N ASP A 42 -5.46 -16.56 -23.39
CA ASP A 42 -6.39 -16.51 -22.27
C ASP A 42 -5.66 -16.18 -20.97
N VAL A 43 -4.50 -16.81 -20.75
CA VAL A 43 -3.64 -16.51 -19.60
C VAL A 43 -3.19 -15.06 -19.65
N TYR A 44 -2.70 -14.57 -20.79
CA TYR A 44 -2.23 -13.19 -20.88
C TYR A 44 -3.37 -12.16 -20.79
N ALA A 45 -4.54 -12.44 -21.35
CA ALA A 45 -5.73 -11.61 -21.20
C ALA A 45 -6.22 -11.56 -19.75
N PHE A 46 -6.14 -12.69 -19.02
CA PHE A 46 -6.44 -12.72 -17.60
C PHE A 46 -5.43 -11.89 -16.78
N LEU A 47 -4.13 -12.04 -17.03
CA LEU A 47 -3.11 -11.26 -16.34
C LEU A 47 -3.22 -9.77 -16.59
N ASP A 48 -3.65 -9.36 -17.79
CA ASP A 48 -3.91 -7.96 -18.10
C ASP A 48 -5.02 -7.37 -17.23
N ARG A 49 -6.14 -8.10 -17.09
CA ARG A 49 -7.24 -7.74 -16.18
C ARG A 49 -6.78 -7.67 -14.73
N VAL A 50 -6.08 -8.70 -14.24
CA VAL A 50 -5.54 -8.74 -12.88
C VAL A 50 -4.63 -7.54 -12.61
N ALA A 51 -3.75 -7.20 -13.56
CA ALA A 51 -2.88 -6.04 -13.42
C ALA A 51 -3.67 -4.72 -13.40
N GLY A 52 -4.77 -4.62 -14.16
CA GLY A 52 -5.72 -3.51 -14.09
C GLY A 52 -6.34 -3.36 -12.71
N ASP A 53 -6.86 -4.45 -12.15
CA ASP A 53 -7.50 -4.45 -10.83
C ASP A 53 -6.48 -4.11 -9.72
N MET A 54 -5.28 -4.66 -9.81
CA MET A 54 -4.20 -4.32 -8.87
C MET A 54 -3.82 -2.84 -8.94
N ALA A 55 -3.77 -2.25 -10.13
CA ALA A 55 -3.49 -0.82 -10.29
C ALA A 55 -4.60 0.02 -9.64
N ALA A 56 -5.87 -0.37 -9.81
CA ALA A 56 -7.00 0.31 -9.18
C ALA A 56 -6.93 0.24 -7.64
N VAL A 57 -6.66 -0.94 -7.08
CA VAL A 57 -6.52 -1.12 -5.62
C VAL A 57 -5.36 -0.29 -5.06
N TYR A 58 -4.20 -0.28 -5.74
CA TYR A 58 -3.05 0.51 -5.29
C TYR A 58 -3.29 2.01 -5.40
N ALA A 59 -4.01 2.47 -6.43
CA ALA A 59 -4.42 3.86 -6.54
C ALA A 59 -5.36 4.27 -5.41
N ALA A 60 -6.38 3.45 -5.10
CA ALA A 60 -7.30 3.69 -4.00
C ALA A 60 -6.58 3.72 -2.64
N LEU A 61 -5.63 2.79 -2.42
CA LEU A 61 -4.81 2.77 -1.22
C LEU A 61 -3.92 4.01 -1.09
N ALA A 62 -3.32 4.47 -2.20
CA ALA A 62 -2.53 5.69 -2.22
C ALA A 62 -3.39 6.93 -1.90
N ALA A 63 -4.61 6.99 -2.43
CA ALA A 63 -5.56 8.07 -2.13
C ALA A 63 -5.91 8.09 -0.63
N SER A 64 -6.31 6.96 -0.06
CA SER A 64 -6.63 6.83 1.37
C SER A 64 -5.45 7.25 2.29
N ARG A 65 -4.22 6.89 1.91
CA ARG A 65 -3.01 7.31 2.65
C ARG A 65 -2.78 8.81 2.58
N ARG A 66 -3.05 9.45 1.44
CA ARG A 66 -2.93 10.91 1.29
C ARG A 66 -3.97 11.64 2.12
N GLU A 67 -5.21 11.16 2.15
CA GLU A 67 -6.26 11.72 3.01
C GLU A 67 -5.86 11.63 4.48
N THR A 68 -5.39 10.47 4.91
CA THR A 68 -4.91 10.27 6.29
C THR A 68 -3.74 11.18 6.62
N ALA A 69 -2.81 11.38 5.69
CA ALA A 69 -1.67 12.28 5.86
C ALA A 69 -2.13 13.75 6.01
N ALA A 70 -3.11 14.18 5.20
CA ALA A 70 -3.67 15.53 5.28
C ALA A 70 -4.34 15.79 6.63
N ILE A 71 -5.15 14.83 7.12
CA ILE A 71 -5.78 14.90 8.45
C ILE A 71 -4.70 14.99 9.54
N THR A 72 -3.68 14.14 9.47
CA THR A 72 -2.60 14.12 10.46
C THR A 72 -1.83 15.45 10.49
N LEU A 73 -1.57 16.05 9.32
CA LEU A 73 -0.91 17.35 9.22
C LEU A 73 -1.76 18.48 9.78
N ALA A 74 -3.07 18.49 9.50
CA ALA A 74 -4.00 19.48 10.05
C ALA A 74 -4.08 19.40 11.58
N LEU A 75 -4.13 18.18 12.14
CA LEU A 75 -4.12 17.96 13.58
C LEU A 75 -2.83 18.48 14.22
N ARG A 76 -1.67 18.18 13.63
CA ARG A 76 -0.37 18.68 14.12
C ARG A 76 -0.31 20.21 14.13
N ARG A 77 -0.75 20.85 13.05
CA ARG A 77 -0.77 22.32 12.96
C ARG A 77 -1.61 22.94 14.08
N ARG A 78 -2.80 22.39 14.32
CA ARG A 78 -3.69 22.85 15.40
C ARG A 78 -3.07 22.67 16.79
N GLN A 79 -2.38 21.54 17.04
CA GLN A 79 -1.67 21.32 18.30
C GLN A 79 -0.59 22.37 18.52
N SER A 80 0.23 22.65 17.50
CA SER A 80 1.26 23.68 17.59
C SER A 80 0.70 25.08 17.87
N ASP A 81 -0.44 25.44 17.27
CA ASP A 81 -1.07 26.74 17.52
C ASP A 81 -1.65 26.82 18.94
N GLN A 82 -2.16 25.71 19.49
CA GLN A 82 -2.61 25.62 20.89
C GLN A 82 -1.44 25.70 21.88
N ASP A 83 -0.33 25.04 21.58
CA ASP A 83 0.87 25.07 22.43
C ASP A 83 1.47 26.49 22.47
N ARG A 84 1.58 27.17 21.32
CA ARG A 84 1.99 28.59 21.28
C ARG A 84 1.05 29.50 22.07
N ALA A 85 -0.26 29.36 21.86
CA ALA A 85 -1.25 30.16 22.59
C ALA A 85 -1.28 29.86 24.10
N ARG A 86 -0.80 28.68 24.52
CA ARG A 86 -0.65 28.30 25.92
C ARG A 86 0.65 28.84 26.51
N ASP A 87 1.76 28.80 25.78
CA ASP A 87 3.03 29.40 26.16
C ASP A 87 2.89 30.92 26.29
N ASP A 88 2.18 31.58 25.37
CA ASP A 88 1.83 33.01 25.46
C ASP A 88 0.94 33.34 26.67
N ARG A 89 0.32 32.35 27.32
CA ARG A 89 -0.57 32.49 28.48
C ARG A 89 0.02 32.06 29.82
N GLY A 90 1.28 31.67 29.92
CA GLY A 90 1.85 31.17 31.18
C GLY A 90 3.24 31.72 31.54
N PRO A 91 3.54 32.06 32.82
CA PRO A 91 2.66 32.39 33.96
C PRO A 91 2.64 33.91 34.23
N ALA A 92 1.47 34.45 34.58
CA ALA A 92 1.44 35.67 35.38
C ALA A 92 1.93 35.30 36.80
N ALA A 93 2.78 36.18 37.35
CA ALA A 93 3.56 36.08 38.58
C ALA A 93 2.86 35.44 39.79
#